data_AF-A0A8H6GGM0-F1
#
_entry.id   AF-A0A8H6GGM0-F1
#
_cell.length_a   1.000
_cell.length_b   1.000
_cell.length_c   1.000
_cell.angle_alpha   90.00
_cell.angle_beta   90.00
_cell.angle_gamma   90.00
#
_symmetry.space_group_name_H-M   'P 1'
#
loop_
_entity.id
_entity.type
_entity.pdbx_description
1 polymer ?
#
loop_
_entity_poly.entity_id
_entity_poly.type
_entity_poly.pdbx_seq_one_letter_code
_entity_poly.pdbx_strand_id
1 'polypeptide(L)'
;MKAPKTPEYEFGGPIGATGIVFGLPILMQLLYLGCNDVSGCPAPALLEPKTLTWQKFKEQTPWPKEGIWGFMSWEVTGWLLAYYFLSLVLYRVLPAQEVYGTKLRESGKALKYRFNSFSSSVVQLVACAVGTYIYGAEFPVWTFMTTNYLQLLTTSTVLTFIVSLYVYIGSFSVKKGNPELRELARGGHTGRIIYDFFIGRELNPRVTLPIFGEIDIKSWLEMRTALTGWILFNCAFIAQQYRNYGYVSDSILVIATVQAYYVLEGQYSELGLLGMMDITQDGLGFMLTWGNMVWVPFLYSTQCRYLSVYPVHLGPVGVSAIATVFAIGLYIFRSSNNQKALFRKDPNHPAFANMTFIQTKRGTKLLTGGWWGMARHINYFGDWLQSLPFSLPTKFAGYVILPAGSAVAGNEVVKMLDGRLVTPDGAAPWGMLFTYFYSAWFGFLLIHRERRDDAACIEKYGKDWDEYKNKVRYRILPGVY
;
A
#
# COMPACT_ATOMS: atom_id res chain seq x y z
N MET A 1 27.64 -16.49 -12.23
CA MET A 1 27.62 -17.00 -10.84
C MET A 1 26.68 -18.20 -10.79
N LYS A 2 27.10 -19.32 -10.18
CA LYS A 2 26.25 -20.50 -9.97
C LYS A 2 25.15 -20.17 -8.96
N ALA A 3 23.93 -20.66 -9.17
CA ALA A 3 22.86 -20.56 -8.16
C ALA A 3 23.32 -21.24 -6.86
N PRO A 4 22.97 -20.70 -5.68
CA PRO A 4 23.31 -21.30 -4.40
C PRO A 4 22.76 -22.73 -4.31
N LYS A 5 23.50 -23.62 -3.61
CA LYS A 5 23.16 -25.06 -3.47
C LYS A 5 21.86 -25.29 -2.69
N THR A 6 21.38 -24.30 -1.95
CA THR A 6 20.13 -24.31 -1.19
C THR A 6 19.36 -23.02 -1.47
N PRO A 7 18.05 -23.06 -1.75
CA PRO A 7 17.25 -21.86 -1.91
C PRO A 7 17.21 -21.07 -0.60
N GLU A 8 17.55 -19.79 -0.66
CA GLU A 8 17.31 -18.86 0.45
C GLU A 8 15.82 -18.50 0.48
N TYR A 9 15.20 -18.68 1.64
CA TYR A 9 13.79 -18.41 1.84
C TYR A 9 13.60 -17.09 2.59
N GLU A 10 12.65 -16.30 2.12
CA GLU A 10 12.11 -15.13 2.80
C GLU A 10 10.75 -15.47 3.42
N PHE A 11 10.17 -14.56 4.21
CA PHE A 11 8.80 -14.68 4.73
C PHE A 11 8.51 -16.00 5.48
N GLY A 12 9.49 -16.55 6.21
CA GLY A 12 9.34 -17.82 6.92
C GLY A 12 9.26 -19.06 6.01
N GLY A 13 9.70 -18.93 4.76
CA GLY A 13 9.73 -20.01 3.77
C GLY A 13 8.36 -20.57 3.44
N PRO A 14 8.26 -21.85 3.05
CA PRO A 14 6.99 -22.43 2.60
C PRO A 14 5.87 -22.38 3.63
N ILE A 15 6.17 -22.52 4.92
CA ILE A 15 5.17 -22.47 5.99
C ILE A 15 4.64 -21.04 6.15
N GLY A 16 5.53 -20.05 6.22
CA GLY A 16 5.12 -18.65 6.31
C GLY A 16 4.38 -18.18 5.07
N ALA A 17 4.86 -18.53 3.87
CA ALA A 17 4.14 -18.28 2.61
C ALA A 17 2.74 -18.89 2.61
N THR A 18 2.58 -20.12 3.10
CA THR A 18 1.25 -20.77 3.25
C THR A 18 0.35 -19.97 4.19
N GLY A 19 0.86 -19.59 5.36
CA GLY A 19 0.12 -18.79 6.34
C GLY A 19 -0.31 -17.44 5.77
N ILE A 20 0.52 -16.81 4.95
CA ILE A 20 0.21 -15.51 4.33
C ILE A 20 -0.83 -15.67 3.21
N VAL A 21 -0.66 -16.65 2.30
CA VAL A 21 -1.57 -16.89 1.16
C VAL A 21 -3.01 -17.13 1.62
N PHE A 22 -3.20 -17.92 2.67
CA PHE A 22 -4.54 -18.24 3.17
C PHE A 22 -5.00 -17.31 4.31
N GLY A 23 -4.06 -16.77 5.09
CA GLY A 23 -4.36 -15.91 6.24
C GLY A 23 -4.71 -14.48 5.87
N LEU A 24 -4.06 -13.88 4.86
CA LEU A 24 -4.34 -12.49 4.47
C LEU A 24 -5.78 -12.25 3.97
N PRO A 25 -6.38 -13.14 3.15
CA PRO A 25 -7.80 -13.04 2.80
C PRO A 25 -8.72 -13.01 4.01
N ILE A 26 -8.47 -13.90 4.98
CA ILE A 26 -9.27 -13.97 6.21
C ILE A 26 -9.05 -12.70 7.04
N LEU A 27 -7.80 -12.27 7.21
CA LEU A 27 -7.45 -11.08 7.96
C LEU A 27 -8.15 -9.84 7.40
N MET A 28 -8.11 -9.59 6.10
CA MET A 28 -8.74 -8.41 5.50
C MET A 28 -10.26 -8.40 5.69
N GLN A 29 -10.91 -9.57 5.61
CA GLN A 29 -12.34 -9.67 5.89
C GLN A 29 -12.64 -9.46 7.38
N LEU A 30 -11.81 -9.98 8.28
CA LEU A 30 -11.94 -9.75 9.72
C LEU A 30 -11.72 -8.28 10.09
N LEU A 31 -10.79 -7.58 9.43
CA LEU A 31 -10.59 -6.14 9.62
C LEU A 31 -11.83 -5.34 9.20
N TYR A 32 -12.43 -5.69 8.05
CA TYR A 32 -13.66 -5.06 7.58
C TYR A 32 -14.88 -5.36 8.46
N LEU A 33 -15.10 -6.62 8.81
CA LEU A 33 -16.23 -7.04 9.63
C LEU A 33 -16.08 -6.55 11.07
N GLY A 34 -14.86 -6.61 11.62
CA GLY A 34 -14.56 -6.27 13.00
C GLY A 34 -14.58 -4.77 13.29
N CYS A 35 -14.38 -3.91 12.29
CA CYS A 35 -14.53 -2.46 12.41
C CYS A 35 -15.54 -2.00 11.38
N ASN A 36 -16.76 -1.66 11.78
CA ASN A 36 -17.87 -1.47 10.85
C ASN A 36 -18.81 -0.32 11.23
N ASP A 37 -19.75 -0.02 10.34
CA ASP A 37 -20.76 1.04 10.44
C ASP A 37 -22.15 0.52 10.92
N VAL A 38 -22.20 -0.72 11.39
CA VAL A 38 -23.40 -1.36 11.97
C VAL A 38 -23.39 -1.24 13.50
N SER A 39 -22.30 -1.66 14.15
CA SER A 39 -22.23 -1.78 15.61
C SER A 39 -21.04 -1.06 16.24
N GLY A 40 -19.89 -0.96 15.56
CA GLY A 40 -18.71 -0.36 16.15
C GLY A 40 -17.39 -0.75 15.51
N CYS A 41 -16.32 -0.15 16.05
CA CYS A 41 -14.94 -0.44 15.74
C CYS A 41 -14.13 -0.45 17.04
N PRO A 42 -13.83 -1.63 17.63
CA PRO A 42 -14.25 -2.96 17.18
C PRO A 42 -15.76 -3.18 17.39
N ALA A 43 -16.35 -4.13 16.67
CA ALA A 43 -17.69 -4.62 16.94
C ALA A 43 -17.77 -5.10 18.41
N PRO A 44 -18.80 -4.71 19.20
CA PRO A 44 -18.84 -4.98 20.64
C PRO A 44 -18.65 -6.45 21.03
N ALA A 45 -19.15 -7.39 20.21
CA ALA A 45 -18.96 -8.82 20.40
C ALA A 45 -17.48 -9.25 20.48
N LEU A 46 -16.58 -8.53 19.82
CA LEU A 46 -15.13 -8.82 19.82
C LEU A 46 -14.44 -8.37 21.12
N LEU A 47 -15.05 -7.44 21.86
CA LEU A 47 -14.54 -6.97 23.16
C LEU A 47 -14.91 -7.93 24.30
N GLU A 48 -15.90 -8.79 24.09
CA GLU A 48 -16.40 -9.77 25.08
C GLU A 48 -16.19 -11.21 24.58
N PRO A 49 -14.95 -11.70 24.44
CA PRO A 49 -14.67 -13.00 23.82
C PRO A 49 -15.32 -14.19 24.55
N LYS A 50 -15.61 -14.06 25.85
CA LYS A 50 -16.30 -15.10 26.64
C LYS A 50 -17.76 -15.32 26.24
N THR A 51 -18.41 -14.32 25.64
CA THR A 51 -19.83 -14.37 25.22
C THR A 51 -19.98 -14.36 23.71
N LEU A 52 -18.87 -14.46 22.97
CA LEU A 52 -18.86 -14.44 21.52
C LEU A 52 -19.53 -15.69 20.96
N THR A 53 -20.68 -15.51 20.33
CA THR A 53 -21.36 -16.54 19.54
C THR A 53 -21.39 -16.14 18.08
N TRP A 54 -21.54 -17.12 17.18
CA TRP A 54 -21.65 -16.86 15.75
C TRP A 54 -22.86 -15.98 15.39
N GLN A 55 -23.95 -16.14 16.13
CA GLN A 55 -25.15 -15.32 15.97
C GLN A 55 -24.88 -13.87 16.37
N LYS A 56 -24.30 -13.61 17.56
CA LYS A 56 -23.96 -12.26 18.03
C LYS A 56 -22.99 -11.57 17.06
N PHE A 57 -22.03 -12.32 16.51
CA PHE A 57 -21.11 -11.79 15.51
C PHE A 57 -21.84 -11.36 14.23
N LYS A 58 -22.72 -12.19 13.67
CA LYS A 58 -23.49 -11.85 12.46
C LYS A 58 -24.42 -10.66 12.65
N GLU A 59 -25.08 -10.57 13.80
CA GLU A 59 -25.99 -9.46 14.11
C GLU A 59 -25.26 -8.12 14.27
N GLN A 60 -24.01 -8.16 14.74
CA GLN A 60 -23.20 -6.96 15.01
C GLN A 60 -22.19 -6.65 13.90
N THR A 61 -22.19 -7.37 12.79
CA THR A 61 -21.29 -7.09 11.66
C THR A 61 -22.12 -6.94 10.39
N PRO A 62 -21.58 -6.32 9.32
CA PRO A 62 -22.25 -6.24 8.03
C PRO A 62 -22.21 -7.60 7.31
N TRP A 63 -22.65 -8.65 8.01
CA TRP A 63 -22.75 -10.00 7.46
C TRP A 63 -23.93 -10.05 6.48
N PRO A 64 -23.75 -10.51 5.23
CA PRO A 64 -24.83 -10.52 4.24
C PRO A 64 -25.98 -11.44 4.65
N LYS A 65 -27.22 -11.01 4.36
CA LYS A 65 -28.45 -11.77 4.65
C LYS A 65 -28.50 -13.08 3.88
N GLU A 66 -27.96 -13.09 2.66
CA GLU A 66 -27.84 -14.25 1.78
C GLU A 66 -26.70 -15.20 2.19
N GLY A 67 -26.07 -14.94 3.34
CA GLY A 67 -24.93 -15.71 3.83
C GLY A 67 -23.68 -15.50 2.97
N ILE A 68 -22.95 -16.58 2.70
CA ILE A 68 -21.69 -16.52 1.94
C ILE A 68 -21.89 -16.02 0.50
N TRP A 69 -23.08 -16.18 -0.07
CA TRP A 69 -23.38 -15.74 -1.43
C TRP A 69 -23.44 -14.21 -1.55
N GLY A 70 -23.77 -13.50 -0.47
CA GLY A 70 -23.81 -12.04 -0.47
C GLY A 70 -22.43 -11.37 -0.39
N PHE A 71 -21.36 -12.15 -0.19
CA PHE A 71 -19.98 -11.64 -0.25
C PHE A 71 -19.54 -11.31 -1.68
N MET A 72 -20.23 -11.81 -2.69
CA MET A 72 -19.94 -11.49 -4.09
C MET A 72 -21.20 -11.06 -4.82
N SER A 73 -21.04 -10.17 -5.79
CA SER A 73 -22.08 -9.77 -6.72
C SER A 73 -21.52 -9.72 -8.13
N TRP A 74 -22.26 -10.26 -9.09
CA TRP A 74 -21.88 -10.20 -10.51
C TRP A 74 -21.90 -8.76 -11.03
N GLU A 75 -22.84 -7.94 -10.56
CA GLU A 75 -22.89 -6.52 -10.88
C GLU A 75 -21.64 -5.80 -10.36
N VAL A 76 -21.29 -6.04 -9.09
CA VAL A 76 -20.09 -5.43 -8.48
C VAL A 76 -18.82 -5.88 -9.18
N THR A 77 -18.77 -7.15 -9.57
CA THR A 77 -17.66 -7.70 -10.36
C THR A 77 -17.57 -7.02 -11.72
N GLY A 78 -18.69 -6.82 -12.42
CA GLY A 78 -18.73 -6.10 -13.69
C GLY A 78 -18.18 -4.67 -13.58
N TRP A 79 -18.59 -3.91 -12.57
CA TRP A 79 -18.09 -2.55 -12.35
C TRP A 79 -16.61 -2.49 -11.96
N LEU A 80 -16.13 -3.45 -11.15
CA LEU A 80 -14.70 -3.54 -10.84
C LEU A 80 -13.86 -3.85 -12.10
N LEU A 81 -14.36 -4.76 -12.96
CA LEU A 81 -13.71 -5.05 -14.24
C LEU A 81 -13.78 -3.83 -15.18
N ALA A 82 -14.86 -3.06 -15.15
CA ALA A 82 -14.97 -1.81 -15.89
C ALA A 82 -13.95 -0.76 -15.41
N TYR A 83 -13.67 -0.67 -14.11
CA TYR A 83 -12.60 0.17 -13.56
C TYR A 83 -11.21 -0.25 -14.07
N TYR A 84 -10.92 -1.54 -14.08
CA TYR A 84 -9.67 -2.05 -14.66
C TYR A 84 -9.59 -1.82 -16.18
N PHE A 85 -10.70 -1.99 -16.89
CA PHE A 85 -10.79 -1.69 -18.32
C PHE A 85 -10.55 -0.20 -18.60
N LEU A 86 -11.12 0.71 -17.81
CA LEU A 86 -10.86 2.15 -17.90
C LEU A 86 -9.36 2.44 -17.72
N SER A 87 -8.71 1.83 -16.74
CA SER A 87 -7.26 1.94 -16.53
C SER A 87 -6.45 1.48 -17.76
N LEU A 88 -6.88 0.42 -18.45
CA LEU A 88 -6.27 -0.04 -19.72
C LEU A 88 -6.47 0.97 -20.86
N VAL A 89 -7.67 1.54 -20.98
CA VAL A 89 -7.96 2.59 -21.97
C VAL A 89 -7.07 3.80 -21.74
N LEU A 90 -6.97 4.29 -20.50
CA LEU A 90 -6.12 5.44 -20.16
C LEU A 90 -4.63 5.15 -20.37
N TYR A 91 -4.16 3.94 -20.04
CA TYR A 91 -2.80 3.48 -20.34
C TYR A 91 -2.46 3.64 -21.82
N ARG A 92 -3.41 3.25 -22.69
CA ARG A 92 -3.21 3.26 -24.15
C ARG A 92 -3.35 4.63 -24.79
N VAL A 93 -4.34 5.42 -24.36
CA VAL A 93 -4.74 6.67 -25.03
C VAL A 93 -3.92 7.88 -24.57
N LEU A 94 -3.61 7.96 -23.27
CA LEU A 94 -2.90 9.15 -22.76
C LEU A 94 -1.43 9.18 -23.20
N PRO A 95 -0.84 10.37 -23.39
CA PRO A 95 0.59 10.52 -23.62
C PRO A 95 1.39 9.80 -22.51
N ALA A 96 2.48 9.16 -22.90
CA ALA A 96 3.29 8.39 -21.96
C ALA A 96 4.77 8.61 -22.19
N GLN A 97 5.52 8.54 -21.11
CA GLN A 97 6.97 8.48 -21.17
C GLN A 97 7.39 7.04 -21.42
N GLU A 98 8.21 6.84 -22.44
CA GLU A 98 8.77 5.53 -22.78
C GLU A 98 10.24 5.46 -22.37
N VAL A 99 10.58 4.51 -21.51
CA VAL A 99 11.92 4.38 -20.92
C VAL A 99 12.36 2.93 -20.86
N TYR A 100 13.67 2.71 -20.89
CA TYR A 100 14.25 1.40 -20.68
C TYR A 100 14.53 1.16 -19.19
N GLY A 101 14.13 0.00 -18.69
CA GLY A 101 14.42 -0.46 -17.33
C GLY A 101 15.87 -0.88 -17.14
N THR A 102 16.15 -1.51 -16.00
CA THR A 102 17.46 -2.13 -15.76
C THR A 102 17.71 -3.30 -16.70
N LYS A 103 18.98 -3.58 -16.98
CA LYS A 103 19.37 -4.75 -17.77
C LYS A 103 19.00 -6.04 -17.03
N LEU A 104 18.32 -6.93 -17.75
CA LEU A 104 18.04 -8.29 -17.33
C LEU A 104 19.34 -9.08 -17.13
N ARG A 105 19.34 -10.00 -16.18
CA ARG A 105 20.53 -10.75 -15.78
C ARG A 105 20.88 -11.81 -16.82
N GLU A 106 19.89 -12.46 -17.41
CA GLU A 106 20.13 -13.53 -18.38
C GLU A 106 20.48 -13.01 -19.78
N SER A 107 19.79 -11.97 -20.26
CA SER A 107 19.96 -11.47 -21.62
C SER A 107 20.91 -10.27 -21.72
N GLY A 108 21.16 -9.55 -20.63
CA GLY A 108 21.91 -8.28 -20.63
C GLY A 108 21.17 -7.12 -21.32
N LYS A 109 19.94 -7.34 -21.80
CA LYS A 109 19.09 -6.35 -22.48
C LYS A 109 18.13 -5.70 -21.48
N ALA A 110 17.66 -4.50 -21.78
CA ALA A 110 16.67 -3.79 -20.97
C ALA A 110 15.27 -3.93 -21.58
N LEU A 111 14.25 -4.07 -20.73
CA LEU A 111 12.85 -4.03 -21.13
C LEU A 111 12.40 -2.57 -21.32
N LYS A 112 11.49 -2.35 -22.27
CA LYS A 112 10.87 -1.03 -22.49
C LYS A 112 9.61 -0.91 -21.64
N TYR A 113 9.42 0.23 -21.01
CA TYR A 113 8.28 0.55 -20.15
C TYR A 113 7.57 1.80 -20.66
N ARG A 114 6.27 1.85 -20.44
CA ARG A 114 5.39 2.96 -20.81
C ARG A 114 4.69 3.47 -19.55
N PHE A 115 4.90 4.74 -19.22
CA PHE A 115 4.47 5.34 -17.96
C PHE A 115 3.62 6.58 -18.18
N ASN A 116 2.42 6.58 -17.59
CA ASN A 116 1.46 7.69 -17.59
C ASN A 116 0.45 7.57 -16.44
N SER A 117 0.85 6.93 -15.33
CA SER A 117 -0.04 6.65 -14.19
C SER A 117 -0.61 7.93 -13.58
N PHE A 118 0.22 8.96 -13.38
CA PHE A 118 -0.21 10.26 -12.84
C PHE A 118 -1.35 10.88 -13.64
N SER A 119 -1.15 11.06 -14.95
CA SER A 119 -2.18 11.62 -15.84
C SER A 119 -3.45 10.76 -15.85
N SER A 120 -3.31 9.43 -15.78
CA SER A 120 -4.44 8.51 -15.70
C SER A 120 -5.25 8.66 -14.41
N SER A 121 -4.59 8.87 -13.27
CA SER A 121 -5.26 9.18 -12.00
C SER A 121 -5.95 10.54 -12.06
N VAL A 122 -5.27 11.56 -12.57
CA VAL A 122 -5.83 12.92 -12.66
C VAL A 122 -7.12 12.92 -13.48
N VAL A 123 -7.16 12.24 -14.63
CA VAL A 123 -8.37 12.12 -15.45
C VAL A 123 -9.53 11.49 -14.66
N GLN A 124 -9.28 10.40 -13.92
CA GLN A 124 -10.29 9.74 -13.10
C GLN A 124 -10.77 10.64 -11.96
N LEU A 125 -9.84 11.29 -11.25
CA LEU A 125 -10.16 12.20 -10.15
C LEU A 125 -10.93 13.43 -10.62
N VAL A 126 -10.61 13.99 -11.79
CA VAL A 126 -11.36 15.09 -12.40
C VAL A 126 -12.79 14.65 -12.74
N ALA A 127 -12.96 13.48 -13.34
CA ALA A 127 -14.30 12.95 -13.62
C ALA A 127 -15.11 12.75 -12.34
N CYS A 128 -14.48 12.23 -11.28
CA CYS A 128 -15.09 12.10 -9.96
C CYS A 128 -15.40 13.46 -9.31
N ALA A 129 -14.54 14.46 -9.48
CA ALA A 129 -14.77 15.82 -8.97
C ALA A 129 -15.96 16.49 -9.68
N VAL A 130 -16.08 16.34 -11.01
CA VAL A 130 -17.24 16.79 -11.77
C VAL A 130 -18.51 16.08 -11.30
N GLY A 131 -18.47 14.76 -11.12
CA GLY A 131 -19.58 13.99 -10.56
C GLY A 131 -19.98 14.48 -9.16
N THR A 132 -19.00 14.75 -8.30
CA THR A 132 -19.23 15.29 -6.95
C THR A 132 -19.82 16.70 -6.99
N TYR A 133 -19.40 17.55 -7.93
CA TYR A 133 -19.96 18.89 -8.10
C TYR A 133 -21.45 18.84 -8.51
N ILE A 134 -21.83 17.89 -9.36
CA ILE A 134 -23.19 17.76 -9.87
C ILE A 134 -24.13 17.09 -8.85
N TYR A 135 -23.69 15.99 -8.24
CA TYR A 135 -24.54 15.13 -7.40
C TYR A 135 -24.25 15.25 -5.89
N GLY A 136 -23.26 16.06 -5.50
CA GLY A 136 -22.81 16.15 -4.12
C GLY A 136 -22.28 14.82 -3.59
N ALA A 137 -22.54 14.56 -2.31
CA ALA A 137 -22.16 13.30 -1.66
C ALA A 137 -22.96 12.08 -2.14
N GLU A 138 -24.05 12.28 -2.89
CA GLU A 138 -24.89 11.23 -3.47
C GLU A 138 -24.41 10.78 -4.86
N PHE A 139 -23.24 11.26 -5.32
CA PHE A 139 -22.64 10.81 -6.58
C PHE A 139 -22.60 9.27 -6.65
N PRO A 140 -23.17 8.64 -7.69
CA PRO A 140 -23.36 7.19 -7.72
C PRO A 140 -22.09 6.36 -7.53
N VAL A 141 -20.93 6.85 -7.93
CA VAL A 141 -19.66 6.15 -7.69
C VAL A 141 -19.35 6.07 -6.20
N TRP A 142 -19.56 7.14 -5.44
CA TRP A 142 -19.29 7.17 -4.01
C TRP A 142 -20.24 6.28 -3.23
N THR A 143 -21.54 6.36 -3.53
CA THR A 143 -22.54 5.51 -2.88
C THR A 143 -22.33 4.05 -3.23
N PHE A 144 -22.03 3.74 -4.50
CA PHE A 144 -21.72 2.38 -4.93
C PHE A 144 -20.51 1.78 -4.21
N MET A 145 -19.40 2.53 -4.11
CA MET A 145 -18.17 2.05 -3.48
C MET A 145 -18.36 1.76 -1.98
N THR A 146 -19.07 2.63 -1.26
CA THR A 146 -19.26 2.44 0.19
C THR A 146 -20.27 1.35 0.49
N THR A 147 -21.36 1.27 -0.27
CA THR A 147 -22.41 0.25 -0.07
C THR A 147 -21.93 -1.15 -0.46
N ASN A 148 -21.09 -1.27 -1.50
CA ASN A 148 -20.60 -2.55 -2.00
C ASN A 148 -19.16 -2.86 -1.58
N TYR A 149 -18.66 -2.25 -0.50
CA TYR A 149 -17.27 -2.41 -0.08
C TYR A 149 -16.90 -3.87 0.15
N LEU A 150 -17.77 -4.65 0.81
CA LEU A 150 -17.55 -6.09 1.05
C LEU A 150 -17.39 -6.87 -0.25
N GLN A 151 -18.26 -6.61 -1.22
CA GLN A 151 -18.24 -7.28 -2.52
C GLN A 151 -17.01 -6.85 -3.33
N LEU A 152 -16.63 -5.58 -3.28
CA LEU A 152 -15.40 -5.08 -3.92
C LEU A 152 -14.16 -5.75 -3.33
N LEU A 153 -14.08 -5.88 -2.00
CA LEU A 153 -12.97 -6.54 -1.30
C LEU A 153 -12.89 -8.03 -1.67
N THR A 154 -14.04 -8.72 -1.64
CA THR A 154 -14.10 -10.15 -1.96
C THR A 154 -13.78 -10.42 -3.43
N THR A 155 -14.35 -9.66 -4.35
CA THR A 155 -14.05 -9.80 -5.78
C THR A 155 -12.57 -9.49 -6.06
N SER A 156 -12.00 -8.45 -5.44
CA SER A 156 -10.55 -8.14 -5.59
C SER A 156 -9.66 -9.26 -5.05
N THR A 157 -10.08 -9.91 -3.96
CA THR A 157 -9.41 -11.11 -3.40
C THR A 157 -9.44 -12.27 -4.42
N VAL A 158 -10.59 -12.57 -5.01
CA VAL A 158 -10.71 -13.64 -6.02
C VAL A 158 -9.88 -13.32 -7.25
N LEU A 159 -9.93 -12.09 -7.75
CA LEU A 159 -9.13 -11.66 -8.90
C LEU A 159 -7.63 -11.73 -8.63
N THR A 160 -7.20 -11.47 -7.40
CA THR A 160 -5.80 -11.67 -6.98
C THR A 160 -5.36 -13.11 -7.18
N PHE A 161 -6.16 -14.08 -6.73
CA PHE A 161 -5.85 -15.50 -6.94
C PHE A 161 -5.80 -15.86 -8.43
N ILE A 162 -6.75 -15.35 -9.23
CA ILE A 162 -6.79 -15.60 -10.67
C ILE A 162 -5.53 -15.07 -11.37
N VAL A 163 -5.16 -13.81 -11.11
CA VAL A 163 -3.95 -13.20 -11.70
C VAL A 163 -2.70 -13.92 -11.23
N SER A 164 -2.59 -14.26 -9.94
CA SER A 164 -1.45 -14.99 -9.38
C SER A 164 -1.31 -16.39 -9.99
N LEU A 165 -2.43 -17.09 -10.20
CA LEU A 165 -2.44 -18.40 -10.85
C LEU A 165 -2.04 -18.29 -12.32
N TYR A 166 -2.55 -17.27 -13.03
CA TYR A 166 -2.20 -17.01 -14.42
C TYR A 166 -0.69 -16.79 -14.60
N VAL A 167 -0.07 -15.91 -13.80
CA VAL A 167 1.38 -15.64 -13.90
C VAL A 167 2.21 -16.83 -13.42
N TYR A 168 1.73 -17.58 -12.42
CA TYR A 168 2.40 -18.80 -11.95
C TYR A 168 2.43 -19.87 -13.05
N ILE A 169 1.29 -20.19 -13.66
CA ILE A 169 1.20 -21.17 -14.75
C ILE A 169 1.99 -20.68 -15.96
N GLY A 170 1.85 -19.40 -16.34
CA GLY A 170 2.56 -18.79 -17.46
C GLY A 170 4.07 -18.86 -17.32
N SER A 171 4.60 -18.80 -16.09
CA SER A 171 6.04 -18.85 -15.82
C SER A 171 6.72 -20.17 -16.22
N PHE A 172 5.98 -21.29 -16.31
CA PHE A 172 6.56 -22.58 -16.70
C PHE A 172 6.91 -22.65 -18.19
N SER A 173 6.41 -21.71 -18.99
CA SER A 173 6.79 -21.56 -20.41
C SER A 173 8.09 -20.76 -20.61
N VAL A 174 8.63 -20.14 -19.56
CA VAL A 174 9.84 -19.30 -19.65
C VAL A 174 11.07 -20.17 -19.92
N LYS A 175 11.74 -19.93 -21.04
CA LYS A 175 12.98 -20.59 -21.44
C LYS A 175 14.12 -19.59 -21.49
N LYS A 176 15.32 -19.98 -21.06
CA LYS A 176 16.51 -19.11 -21.15
C LYS A 176 16.78 -18.73 -22.61
N GLY A 177 17.01 -17.43 -22.86
CA GLY A 177 17.30 -16.91 -24.21
C GLY A 177 16.08 -16.80 -25.12
N ASN A 178 14.86 -16.82 -24.57
CA ASN A 178 13.64 -16.57 -25.33
C ASN A 178 13.64 -15.17 -25.98
N PRO A 179 13.05 -15.02 -27.18
CA PRO A 179 13.01 -13.74 -27.88
C PRO A 179 12.19 -12.66 -27.15
N GLU A 180 11.25 -13.06 -26.29
CA GLU A 180 10.39 -12.18 -25.49
C GLU A 180 11.09 -11.58 -24.27
N LEU A 181 12.38 -11.88 -24.06
CA LEU A 181 13.18 -11.38 -22.93
C LEU A 181 12.61 -11.71 -21.54
N ARG A 182 11.87 -12.82 -21.42
CA ARG A 182 11.32 -13.31 -20.14
C ARG A 182 12.41 -13.95 -19.30
N GLU A 183 12.43 -13.70 -18.00
CA GLU A 183 13.43 -14.23 -17.06
C GLU A 183 12.75 -14.67 -15.76
N LEU A 184 13.30 -15.72 -15.11
CA LEU A 184 12.83 -16.17 -13.81
C LEU A 184 13.51 -15.38 -12.67
N ALA A 185 12.71 -14.96 -11.68
CA ALA A 185 13.19 -14.29 -10.48
C ALA A 185 14.05 -15.22 -9.63
N ARG A 186 15.13 -14.71 -9.00
CA ARG A 186 16.09 -15.51 -8.21
C ARG A 186 15.41 -16.34 -7.13
N GLY A 187 14.48 -15.73 -6.39
CA GLY A 187 13.77 -16.37 -5.29
C GLY A 187 12.59 -17.24 -5.73
N GLY A 188 12.19 -17.19 -7.01
CA GLY A 188 10.94 -17.76 -7.52
C GLY A 188 11.02 -19.17 -8.09
N HIS A 189 12.14 -19.87 -7.96
CA HIS A 189 12.31 -21.20 -8.55
C HIS A 189 12.95 -22.19 -7.56
N THR A 190 12.39 -22.25 -6.36
CA THR A 190 12.88 -23.09 -5.24
C THR A 190 12.45 -24.56 -5.34
N GLY A 191 11.45 -24.86 -6.17
CA GLY A 191 10.85 -26.20 -6.27
C GLY A 191 9.74 -26.44 -5.24
N ARG A 192 9.42 -25.46 -4.40
CA ARG A 192 8.30 -25.51 -3.45
C ARG A 192 7.10 -24.76 -4.03
N ILE A 193 6.05 -25.49 -4.40
CA ILE A 193 4.88 -24.96 -5.13
C ILE A 193 4.30 -23.71 -4.47
N ILE A 194 3.93 -23.79 -3.19
CA ILE A 194 3.27 -22.68 -2.48
C ILE A 194 4.17 -21.45 -2.30
N TYR A 195 5.48 -21.67 -2.11
CA TYR A 195 6.45 -20.58 -1.96
C TYR A 195 6.70 -19.88 -3.31
N ASP A 196 6.92 -20.66 -4.36
CA ASP A 196 7.13 -20.14 -5.73
C ASP A 196 5.87 -19.42 -6.26
N PHE A 197 4.67 -19.88 -5.87
CA PHE A 197 3.39 -19.19 -6.12
C PHE A 197 3.29 -17.87 -5.36
N PHE A 198 3.70 -17.87 -4.09
CA PHE A 198 3.67 -16.70 -3.23
C PHE A 198 4.63 -15.60 -3.71
N ILE A 199 5.92 -15.92 -3.84
CA ILE A 199 6.97 -14.94 -4.18
C ILE A 199 6.96 -14.57 -5.67
N GLY A 200 6.44 -15.45 -6.53
CA GLY A 200 6.39 -15.26 -7.98
C GLY A 200 7.60 -15.82 -8.71
N ARG A 201 7.34 -16.58 -9.77
CA ARG A 201 8.37 -17.27 -10.57
C ARG A 201 8.97 -16.37 -11.65
N GLU A 202 8.11 -15.75 -12.45
CA GLU A 202 8.51 -14.88 -13.55
C GLU A 202 8.83 -13.48 -13.02
N LEU A 203 9.97 -12.91 -13.46
CA LEU A 203 10.43 -11.61 -13.00
C LEU A 203 9.44 -10.53 -13.40
N ASN A 204 9.21 -10.31 -14.70
CA ASN A 204 8.35 -9.24 -15.19
C ASN A 204 7.37 -9.79 -16.24
N PRO A 205 6.29 -10.48 -15.82
CA PRO A 205 5.34 -11.06 -16.76
C PRO A 205 4.60 -9.97 -17.53
N ARG A 206 4.48 -10.19 -18.85
CA ARG A 206 3.90 -9.25 -19.81
C ARG A 206 2.78 -9.88 -20.59
N VAL A 207 1.78 -9.08 -20.90
CA VAL A 207 0.66 -9.46 -21.78
C VAL A 207 0.55 -8.45 -22.90
N THR A 208 0.50 -8.94 -24.14
CA THR A 208 0.27 -8.10 -25.32
C THR A 208 -1.17 -8.23 -25.76
N LEU A 209 -1.92 -7.14 -25.62
CA LEU A 209 -3.32 -7.07 -26.02
C LEU A 209 -3.44 -6.38 -27.38
N PRO A 210 -4.26 -6.87 -28.33
CA PRO A 210 -4.31 -6.34 -29.69
C PRO A 210 -4.54 -4.83 -29.80
N ILE A 211 -5.28 -4.23 -28.86
CA ILE A 211 -5.62 -2.80 -28.86
C ILE A 211 -4.74 -2.00 -27.90
N PHE A 212 -4.44 -2.56 -26.72
CA PHE A 212 -3.77 -1.85 -25.63
C PHE A 212 -2.24 -1.92 -25.67
N GLY A 213 -1.68 -2.78 -26.52
CA GLY A 213 -0.24 -3.00 -26.62
C GLY A 213 0.27 -3.95 -25.53
N GLU A 214 1.59 -3.95 -25.35
CA GLU A 214 2.27 -4.74 -24.33
C GLU A 214 2.16 -4.06 -22.96
N ILE A 215 1.74 -4.81 -21.96
CA ILE A 215 1.56 -4.36 -20.58
C ILE A 215 2.41 -5.23 -19.67
N ASP A 216 3.25 -4.57 -18.90
CA ASP A 216 3.94 -5.17 -17.77
C ASP A 216 2.98 -5.23 -16.58
N ILE A 217 2.54 -6.45 -16.23
CA ILE A 217 1.43 -6.65 -15.28
C ILE A 217 1.81 -6.10 -13.91
N LYS A 218 3.08 -6.26 -13.51
CA LYS A 218 3.58 -5.83 -12.21
C LYS A 218 3.48 -4.31 -12.06
N SER A 219 4.14 -3.56 -12.95
CA SER A 219 4.12 -2.10 -12.91
C SER A 219 2.72 -1.51 -13.11
N TRP A 220 1.89 -2.14 -13.94
CA TRP A 220 0.51 -1.70 -14.15
C TRP A 220 -0.35 -1.84 -12.89
N LEU A 221 -0.27 -2.98 -12.19
CA LEU A 221 -0.98 -3.18 -10.93
C LEU A 221 -0.48 -2.23 -9.83
N GLU A 222 0.84 -2.08 -9.71
CA GLU A 222 1.48 -1.31 -8.63
C GLU A 222 1.17 0.18 -8.72
N MET A 223 1.27 0.78 -9.92
CA MET A 223 1.15 2.23 -10.06
C MET A 223 -0.26 2.74 -10.34
N ARG A 224 -1.14 1.92 -10.94
CA ARG A 224 -2.45 2.41 -11.41
C ARG A 224 -3.57 1.95 -10.51
N THR A 225 -4.00 0.71 -10.68
CA THR A 225 -5.26 0.23 -10.12
C THR A 225 -5.26 0.27 -8.60
N ALA A 226 -4.11 -0.05 -8.00
CA ALA A 226 -3.90 -0.01 -6.55
C ALA A 226 -3.96 1.41 -5.98
N LEU A 227 -3.03 2.27 -6.42
CA LEU A 227 -2.83 3.60 -5.84
C LEU A 227 -3.97 4.56 -6.18
N THR A 228 -4.49 4.54 -7.41
CA THR A 228 -5.67 5.35 -7.75
C THR A 228 -6.90 4.88 -6.97
N GLY A 229 -7.07 3.57 -6.80
CA GLY A 229 -8.17 2.98 -6.03
C GLY A 229 -8.17 3.43 -4.58
N TRP A 230 -6.99 3.56 -3.97
CA TRP A 230 -6.83 4.11 -2.61
C TRP A 230 -7.39 5.54 -2.49
N ILE A 231 -7.04 6.45 -3.42
CA ILE A 231 -7.61 7.81 -3.41
C ILE A 231 -9.12 7.77 -3.58
N LEU A 232 -9.63 6.96 -4.53
CA LEU A 232 -11.07 6.86 -4.79
C LEU A 232 -11.84 6.38 -3.55
N PHE A 233 -11.30 5.40 -2.79
CA PHE A 233 -11.89 4.98 -1.52
C PHE A 233 -11.89 6.11 -0.49
N ASN A 234 -10.81 6.88 -0.36
CA ASN A 234 -10.77 8.03 0.53
C ASN A 234 -11.86 9.07 0.18
N CYS A 235 -12.02 9.39 -1.11
CA CYS A 235 -13.08 10.29 -1.57
C CYS A 235 -14.49 9.73 -1.26
N ALA A 236 -14.71 8.44 -1.49
CA ALA A 236 -15.96 7.76 -1.17
C ALA A 236 -16.28 7.83 0.34
N PHE A 237 -15.28 7.67 1.21
CA PHE A 237 -15.45 7.78 2.66
C PHE A 237 -15.66 9.22 3.15
N ILE A 238 -15.06 10.22 2.51
CA ILE A 238 -15.39 11.63 2.77
C ILE A 238 -16.85 11.89 2.43
N ALA A 239 -17.31 11.45 1.26
CA ALA A 239 -18.71 11.57 0.87
C ALA A 239 -19.64 10.84 1.86
N GLN A 240 -19.25 9.65 2.34
CA GLN A 240 -20.01 8.93 3.36
C GLN A 240 -20.10 9.69 4.68
N GLN A 241 -19.02 10.32 5.15
CA GLN A 241 -19.07 11.14 6.36
C GLN A 241 -20.08 12.28 6.21
N TYR A 242 -20.08 12.95 5.06
CA TYR A 242 -21.05 13.99 4.76
C TYR A 242 -22.50 13.46 4.74
N ARG A 243 -22.75 12.28 4.17
CA ARG A 243 -24.08 11.64 4.21
C ARG A 243 -24.49 11.23 5.63
N ASN A 244 -23.54 10.86 6.48
CA ASN A 244 -23.82 10.46 7.87
C ASN A 244 -24.10 11.67 8.78
N TYR A 245 -23.49 12.84 8.52
CA TYR A 245 -23.47 13.95 9.47
C TYR A 245 -23.84 15.33 8.92
N GLY A 246 -23.87 15.52 7.60
CA GLY A 246 -24.05 16.83 6.96
C GLY A 246 -22.82 17.74 7.00
N TYR A 247 -21.69 17.25 7.51
CA TYR A 247 -20.40 17.95 7.54
C TYR A 247 -19.24 16.97 7.35
N VAL A 248 -18.04 17.52 7.12
CA VAL A 248 -16.80 16.75 7.01
C VAL A 248 -15.81 17.22 8.09
N SER A 249 -15.18 16.29 8.80
CA SER A 249 -14.21 16.58 9.87
C SER A 249 -12.85 17.00 9.31
N ASP A 250 -12.10 17.78 10.07
CA ASP A 250 -10.73 18.17 9.70
C ASP A 250 -9.78 16.96 9.62
N SER A 251 -9.96 15.97 10.51
CA SER A 251 -9.16 14.73 10.53
C SER A 251 -9.23 13.94 9.23
N ILE A 252 -10.41 13.73 8.64
CA ILE A 252 -10.54 12.93 7.42
C ILE A 252 -9.98 13.67 6.21
N LEU A 253 -10.13 14.99 6.17
CA LEU A 253 -9.54 15.83 5.12
C LEU A 253 -8.01 15.82 5.20
N VAL A 254 -7.44 15.92 6.41
CA VAL A 254 -5.99 15.81 6.61
C VAL A 254 -5.48 14.46 6.14
N ILE A 255 -6.06 13.33 6.59
CA ILE A 255 -5.61 12.00 6.15
C ILE A 255 -5.71 11.88 4.64
N ALA A 256 -6.88 12.14 4.07
CA ALA A 256 -7.10 11.95 2.64
C ALA A 256 -6.17 12.82 1.79
N THR A 257 -5.88 14.05 2.23
CA THR A 257 -4.96 14.96 1.52
C THR A 257 -3.53 14.45 1.56
N VAL A 258 -3.04 14.04 2.73
CA VAL A 258 -1.66 13.53 2.88
C VAL A 258 -1.48 12.22 2.11
N GLN A 259 -2.47 11.32 2.18
CA GLN A 259 -2.46 10.06 1.42
C GLN A 259 -2.54 10.31 -0.10
N ALA A 260 -3.40 11.22 -0.56
CA ALA A 260 -3.49 11.58 -1.97
C ALA A 260 -2.19 12.22 -2.49
N TYR A 261 -1.56 13.08 -1.68
CA TYR A 261 -0.24 13.62 -2.00
C TYR A 261 0.80 12.49 -2.16
N TYR A 262 0.86 11.55 -1.21
CA TYR A 262 1.80 10.42 -1.27
C TYR A 262 1.62 9.59 -2.55
N VAL A 263 0.37 9.27 -2.91
CA VAL A 263 0.05 8.54 -4.13
C VAL A 263 0.45 9.32 -5.39
N LEU A 264 -0.05 10.55 -5.52
CA LEU A 264 0.13 11.34 -6.74
C LEU A 264 1.60 11.70 -6.96
N GLU A 265 2.35 11.92 -5.89
CA GLU A 265 3.79 12.14 -5.97
C GLU A 265 4.54 10.89 -6.43
N GLY A 266 4.20 9.72 -5.91
CA GLY A 266 4.76 8.45 -6.34
C GLY A 266 4.47 8.15 -7.81
N GLN A 267 3.24 8.43 -8.27
CA GLN A 267 2.84 8.30 -9.68
C GLN A 267 3.51 9.35 -10.58
N TYR A 268 3.75 10.56 -10.08
CA TYR A 268 4.52 11.56 -10.81
C TYR A 268 6.00 11.14 -10.96
N SER A 269 6.54 10.49 -9.93
CA SER A 269 7.90 9.94 -9.89
C SER A 269 7.96 8.47 -10.34
N GLU A 270 7.03 8.03 -11.20
CA GLU A 270 6.86 6.62 -11.62
C GLU A 270 8.14 5.98 -12.17
N LEU A 271 9.06 6.76 -12.75
CA LEU A 271 10.38 6.28 -13.20
C LEU A 271 11.22 5.63 -12.09
N GLY A 272 11.04 6.07 -10.83
CA GLY A 272 11.74 5.52 -9.68
C GLY A 272 11.43 4.04 -9.45
N LEU A 273 10.28 3.57 -9.93
CA LEU A 273 9.84 2.18 -9.87
C LEU A 273 10.87 1.22 -10.49
N LEU A 274 11.50 1.62 -11.59
CA LEU A 274 12.47 0.79 -12.32
C LEU A 274 13.74 0.47 -11.52
N GLY A 275 14.00 1.22 -10.44
CA GLY A 275 15.11 0.96 -9.52
C GLY A 275 14.73 0.15 -8.29
N MET A 276 13.45 -0.19 -8.12
CA MET A 276 12.95 -0.87 -6.92
C MET A 276 13.20 -2.39 -6.98
N MET A 277 13.29 -3.01 -5.80
CA MET A 277 13.51 -4.45 -5.65
C MET A 277 12.37 -5.25 -6.29
N ASP A 278 11.14 -4.76 -6.16
CA ASP A 278 9.92 -5.32 -6.71
C ASP A 278 10.04 -5.52 -8.23
N ILE A 279 10.60 -4.57 -8.99
CA ILE A 279 10.82 -4.71 -10.45
C ILE A 279 12.07 -5.52 -10.80
N THR A 280 13.16 -5.29 -10.05
CA THR A 280 14.51 -5.73 -10.46
C THR A 280 14.89 -7.11 -9.95
N GLN A 281 14.26 -7.60 -8.88
CA GLN A 281 14.66 -8.83 -8.19
C GLN A 281 13.49 -9.78 -7.93
N ASP A 282 12.35 -9.26 -7.48
CA ASP A 282 11.21 -10.08 -7.06
C ASP A 282 10.33 -10.49 -8.24
N GLY A 283 9.77 -11.70 -8.20
CA GLY A 283 8.81 -12.16 -9.20
C GLY A 283 7.43 -11.57 -8.95
N LEU A 284 6.56 -11.57 -9.97
CA LEU A 284 5.14 -11.30 -9.73
C LEU A 284 4.45 -12.60 -9.31
N GLY A 285 4.13 -12.71 -8.02
CA GLY A 285 3.37 -13.82 -7.42
C GLY A 285 2.17 -13.31 -6.63
N PHE A 286 1.61 -14.18 -5.78
CA PHE A 286 0.51 -13.79 -4.89
C PHE A 286 0.86 -12.60 -4.01
N MET A 287 2.08 -12.52 -3.48
CA MET A 287 2.47 -11.44 -2.57
C MET A 287 2.29 -10.05 -3.18
N LEU A 288 2.92 -9.79 -4.33
CA LEU A 288 2.83 -8.49 -4.99
C LEU A 288 1.44 -8.25 -5.59
N THR A 289 0.80 -9.28 -6.13
CA THR A 289 -0.56 -9.16 -6.68
C THR A 289 -1.57 -8.78 -5.58
N TRP A 290 -1.49 -9.44 -4.41
CA TRP A 290 -2.30 -9.13 -3.23
C TRP A 290 -1.99 -7.74 -2.67
N GLY A 291 -0.71 -7.41 -2.56
CA GLY A 291 -0.24 -6.10 -2.15
C GLY A 291 -0.91 -4.99 -2.94
N ASN A 292 -0.92 -5.13 -4.26
CA ASN A 292 -1.46 -4.12 -5.17
C ASN A 292 -2.99 -4.13 -5.24
N MET A 293 -3.63 -5.29 -5.42
CA MET A 293 -5.07 -5.34 -5.70
C MET A 293 -5.95 -5.25 -4.44
N VAL A 294 -5.44 -5.65 -3.28
CA VAL A 294 -6.23 -5.71 -2.04
C VAL A 294 -5.59 -4.88 -0.93
N TRP A 295 -4.31 -5.11 -0.62
CA TRP A 295 -3.69 -4.52 0.55
C TRP A 295 -3.67 -2.99 0.47
N VAL A 296 -3.13 -2.42 -0.59
CA VAL A 296 -3.02 -0.95 -0.76
C VAL A 296 -4.40 -0.26 -0.77
N PRO A 297 -5.34 -0.57 -1.67
CA PRO A 297 -6.59 0.19 -1.75
C PRO A 297 -7.50 0.03 -0.53
N PHE A 298 -7.57 -1.17 0.07
CA PHE A 298 -8.51 -1.46 1.16
C PHE A 298 -7.89 -1.25 2.55
N LEU A 299 -6.64 -1.64 2.78
CA LEU A 299 -6.05 -1.43 4.11
C LEU A 299 -5.69 0.04 4.32
N TYR A 300 -5.09 0.70 3.32
CA TYR A 300 -4.57 2.06 3.53
C TYR A 300 -5.69 3.13 3.57
N SER A 301 -6.90 2.79 3.12
CA SER A 301 -8.09 3.62 3.26
C SER A 301 -8.87 3.38 4.56
N THR A 302 -8.43 2.43 5.41
CA THR A 302 -9.13 2.05 6.65
C THR A 302 -9.35 3.23 7.59
N GLN A 303 -8.41 4.18 7.65
CA GLN A 303 -8.53 5.33 8.54
C GLN A 303 -9.57 6.34 8.05
N CYS A 304 -9.65 6.57 6.74
CA CYS A 304 -10.76 7.34 6.17
C CYS A 304 -12.10 6.63 6.37
N ARG A 305 -12.13 5.29 6.22
CA ARG A 305 -13.32 4.49 6.51
C ARG A 305 -13.76 4.63 7.96
N TYR A 306 -12.84 4.50 8.90
CA TYR A 306 -13.11 4.70 10.33
C TYR A 306 -13.69 6.10 10.60
N LEU A 307 -13.05 7.15 10.08
CA LEU A 307 -13.48 8.53 10.29
C LEU A 307 -14.83 8.85 9.62
N SER A 308 -15.20 8.14 8.55
CA SER A 308 -16.52 8.28 7.94
C SER A 308 -17.67 7.93 8.89
N VAL A 309 -17.39 7.09 9.89
CA VAL A 309 -18.34 6.65 10.92
C VAL A 309 -18.13 7.37 12.24
N TYR A 310 -16.89 7.65 12.65
CA TYR A 310 -16.60 8.42 13.87
C TYR A 310 -15.77 9.66 13.56
N PRO A 311 -16.40 10.84 13.38
CA PRO A 311 -15.71 12.06 13.03
C PRO A 311 -14.90 12.57 14.22
N VAL A 312 -13.59 12.76 14.00
CA VAL A 312 -12.69 13.35 15.00
C VAL A 312 -12.40 14.79 14.63
N HIS A 313 -12.57 15.72 15.56
CA HIS A 313 -12.11 17.10 15.38
C HIS A 313 -10.74 17.30 16.04
N LEU A 314 -9.76 17.73 15.24
CA LEU A 314 -8.39 18.00 15.67
C LEU A 314 -8.20 19.45 16.14
N GLY A 315 -8.91 20.38 15.51
CA GLY A 315 -8.69 21.80 15.64
C GLY A 315 -7.36 22.26 15.02
N PRO A 316 -7.13 23.58 14.93
CA PRO A 316 -5.94 24.14 14.28
C PRO A 316 -4.61 23.63 14.87
N VAL A 317 -4.57 23.42 16.19
CA VAL A 317 -3.38 22.91 16.88
C VAL A 317 -3.09 21.46 16.49
N GLY A 318 -4.10 20.59 16.50
CA GLY A 318 -3.93 19.18 16.12
C GLY A 318 -3.55 19.03 14.65
N VAL A 319 -4.20 19.78 13.76
CA VAL A 319 -3.84 19.83 12.33
C VAL A 319 -2.40 20.31 12.14
N SER A 320 -1.98 21.38 12.83
CA SER A 320 -0.61 21.91 12.74
C SER A 320 0.44 20.94 13.26
N ALA A 321 0.15 20.22 14.35
CA ALA A 321 1.04 19.20 14.89
C ALA A 321 1.23 18.05 13.89
N ILE A 322 0.14 17.53 13.31
CA ILE A 322 0.20 16.44 12.31
C ILE A 322 0.91 16.92 11.03
N ALA A 323 0.63 18.12 10.56
CA ALA A 323 1.31 18.71 9.40
C ALA A 323 2.81 18.88 9.65
N THR A 324 3.21 19.25 10.87
CA THR A 324 4.63 19.36 11.25
C THR A 324 5.33 18.00 11.19
N VAL A 325 4.70 16.95 11.75
CA VAL A 325 5.23 15.57 11.67
C VAL A 325 5.40 15.15 10.21
N PHE A 326 4.37 15.38 9.38
CA PHE A 326 4.43 15.09 7.96
C PHE A 326 5.56 15.83 7.25
N ALA A 327 5.68 17.14 7.47
CA ALA A 327 6.68 17.99 6.83
C ALA A 327 8.11 17.57 7.21
N ILE A 328 8.35 17.23 8.48
CA ILE A 328 9.67 16.74 8.94
C ILE A 328 9.99 15.41 8.28
N GLY A 329 9.06 14.46 8.28
CA GLY A 329 9.26 13.15 7.64
C GLY A 329 9.56 13.27 6.14
N LEU A 330 8.74 14.07 5.44
CA LEU A 330 8.91 14.35 4.01
C LEU A 330 10.24 15.04 3.72
N TYR A 331 10.65 16.00 4.56
CA TYR A 331 11.94 16.68 4.42
C TYR A 331 13.10 15.69 4.57
N ILE A 332 13.10 14.84 5.60
CA ILE A 332 14.15 13.82 5.80
C ILE A 332 14.18 12.86 4.60
N PHE A 333 13.02 12.36 4.17
CA PHE A 333 12.90 11.43 3.05
C PHE A 333 13.46 12.03 1.75
N ARG A 334 13.03 13.26 1.40
CA ARG A 334 13.45 13.91 0.16
C ARG A 334 14.88 14.39 0.20
N SER A 335 15.27 15.07 1.27
CA SER A 335 16.62 15.62 1.42
C SER A 335 17.68 14.52 1.36
N SER A 336 17.45 13.39 2.03
CA SER A 336 18.37 12.24 1.99
C SER A 336 18.44 11.58 0.60
N ASN A 337 17.31 11.38 -0.09
CA ASN A 337 17.31 10.83 -1.44
C ASN A 337 17.95 11.77 -2.47
N ASN A 338 17.66 13.07 -2.40
CA ASN A 338 18.28 14.08 -3.26
C ASN A 338 19.79 14.17 -3.03
N GLN A 339 20.24 14.07 -1.77
CA GLN A 339 21.66 14.01 -1.45
C GLN A 339 22.34 12.81 -2.12
N LYS A 340 21.73 11.62 -2.03
CA LYS A 340 22.22 10.40 -2.71
C LYS A 340 22.25 10.56 -4.22
N ALA A 341 21.20 11.12 -4.81
CA ALA A 341 21.08 11.30 -6.25
C ALA A 341 22.13 12.28 -6.78
N LEU A 342 22.29 13.44 -6.12
CA LEU A 342 23.29 14.44 -6.48
C LEU A 342 24.71 13.89 -6.32
N PHE A 343 25.01 13.18 -5.22
CA PHE A 343 26.33 12.58 -5.01
C PHE A 343 26.68 11.53 -6.07
N ARG A 344 25.70 10.73 -6.50
CA ARG A 344 25.91 9.74 -7.57
C ARG A 344 26.13 10.40 -8.94
N LYS A 345 25.52 11.57 -9.18
CA LYS A 345 25.66 12.32 -10.43
C LYS A 345 26.98 13.08 -10.48
N ASP A 346 27.32 13.79 -9.41
CA ASP A 346 28.53 14.58 -9.29
C ASP A 346 29.11 14.46 -7.86
N PRO A 347 30.03 13.51 -7.64
CA PRO A 347 30.68 13.35 -6.35
C PRO A 347 31.58 14.52 -5.95
N ASN A 348 31.98 15.39 -6.89
CA ASN A 348 32.88 16.51 -6.65
C ASN A 348 32.13 17.83 -6.44
N HIS A 349 30.79 17.79 -6.42
CA HIS A 349 29.96 18.96 -6.19
C HIS A 349 30.33 19.64 -4.85
N PRO A 350 30.38 20.99 -4.77
CA PRO A 350 30.81 21.72 -3.56
C PRO A 350 30.07 21.33 -2.28
N ALA A 351 28.79 20.91 -2.40
CA ALA A 351 27.99 20.40 -1.30
C ALA A 351 28.59 19.18 -0.56
N PHE A 352 29.52 18.45 -1.20
CA PHE A 352 30.18 17.28 -0.64
C PHE A 352 31.65 17.51 -0.28
N ALA A 353 32.17 18.73 -0.42
CA ALA A 353 33.59 19.03 -0.19
C ALA A 353 34.07 18.63 1.22
N ASN A 354 33.18 18.78 2.22
CA ASN A 354 33.45 18.43 3.62
C ASN A 354 32.83 17.08 4.04
N MET A 355 32.31 16.28 3.10
CA MET A 355 31.69 14.99 3.40
C MET A 355 32.63 13.84 3.11
N THR A 356 32.64 12.84 3.99
CA THR A 356 33.43 11.63 3.81
C THR A 356 32.67 10.62 2.95
N PHE A 357 33.41 9.78 2.23
CA PHE A 357 32.88 8.64 1.49
C PHE A 357 33.89 7.49 1.45
N ILE A 358 33.42 6.28 1.18
CA ILE A 358 34.24 5.10 0.91
C ILE A 358 34.28 4.89 -0.61
N GLN A 359 35.49 4.85 -1.17
CA GLN A 359 35.70 4.41 -2.54
C GLN A 359 35.70 2.89 -2.56
N THR A 360 34.69 2.28 -3.20
CA THR A 360 34.61 0.82 -3.28
C THR A 360 35.55 0.27 -4.35
N LYS A 361 35.96 -0.98 -4.19
CA LYS A 361 36.77 -1.74 -5.17
C LYS A 361 36.11 -1.86 -6.54
N ARG A 362 34.79 -1.66 -6.61
CA ARG A 362 34.00 -1.69 -7.84
C ARG A 362 33.99 -0.36 -8.58
N GLY A 363 34.67 0.67 -8.06
CA GLY A 363 34.70 2.01 -8.63
C GLY A 363 33.52 2.90 -8.22
N THR A 364 32.57 2.40 -7.44
CA THR A 364 31.46 3.22 -6.91
C THR A 364 31.83 3.89 -5.59
N LYS A 365 31.07 4.90 -5.17
CA LYS A 365 31.28 5.61 -3.90
C LYS A 365 30.11 5.39 -2.94
N LEU A 366 30.40 5.14 -1.67
CA LEU A 366 29.42 5.06 -0.57
C LEU A 366 29.58 6.29 0.32
N LEU A 367 28.56 7.14 0.39
CA LEU A 367 28.61 8.39 1.16
C LEU A 367 28.51 8.10 2.66
N THR A 368 29.48 8.54 3.46
CA THR A 368 29.53 8.37 4.93
C THR A 368 29.34 9.68 5.70
N GLY A 369 28.99 10.77 5.01
CA GLY A 369 28.66 12.06 5.60
C GLY A 369 27.20 12.47 5.36
N GLY A 370 26.75 13.53 6.05
CA GLY A 370 25.38 14.02 5.94
C GLY A 370 24.34 13.02 6.43
N TRP A 371 23.20 12.90 5.73
CA TRP A 371 22.12 11.98 6.09
C TRP A 371 22.61 10.52 6.13
N TRP A 372 23.37 10.12 5.11
CA TRP A 372 23.88 8.76 4.96
C TRP A 372 25.03 8.44 5.93
N GLY A 373 25.63 9.45 6.55
CA GLY A 373 26.55 9.27 7.68
C GLY A 373 25.85 9.06 9.02
N MET A 374 24.59 9.48 9.14
CA MET A 374 23.83 9.42 10.39
C MET A 374 23.14 8.05 10.57
N ALA A 375 22.51 7.52 9.52
CA ALA A 375 22.00 6.15 9.47
C ALA A 375 22.01 5.64 8.02
N ARG A 376 22.19 4.32 7.85
CA ARG A 376 22.28 3.69 6.53
C ARG A 376 21.01 3.84 5.70
N HIS A 377 19.86 3.92 6.36
CA HIS A 377 18.52 4.07 5.78
C HIS A 377 17.72 5.16 6.48
N ILE A 378 18.32 6.33 6.67
CA ILE A 378 17.63 7.50 7.22
C ILE A 378 16.43 7.95 6.37
N ASN A 379 16.44 7.66 5.07
CA ASN A 379 15.29 7.84 4.20
C ASN A 379 14.10 6.99 4.66
N TYR A 380 14.31 5.76 5.16
CA TYR A 380 13.23 4.94 5.70
C TYR A 380 12.68 5.51 7.01
N PHE A 381 13.51 6.17 7.82
CA PHE A 381 13.01 6.91 8.99
C PHE A 381 12.12 8.08 8.57
N GLY A 382 12.54 8.86 7.57
CA GLY A 382 11.68 9.90 6.98
C GLY A 382 10.37 9.35 6.43
N ASP A 383 10.43 8.19 5.75
CA ASP A 383 9.26 7.50 5.20
C ASP A 383 8.29 7.03 6.30
N TRP A 384 8.84 6.47 7.39
CA TRP A 384 8.03 6.08 8.54
C TRP A 384 7.37 7.29 9.21
N LEU A 385 8.12 8.38 9.41
CA LEU A 385 7.61 9.57 10.07
C LEU A 385 6.49 10.25 9.24
N GLN A 386 6.66 10.32 7.92
CA GLN A 386 5.62 10.89 7.03
C GLN A 386 4.39 9.99 6.89
N SER A 387 4.46 8.70 7.26
CA SER A 387 3.31 7.78 7.23
C SER A 387 2.51 7.75 8.54
N LEU A 388 3.07 8.24 9.67
CA LEU A 388 2.32 8.38 10.93
C LEU A 388 1.04 9.24 10.80
N PRO A 389 1.04 10.38 10.06
CA PRO A 389 -0.17 11.13 9.73
C PRO A 389 -1.31 10.33 9.10
N PHE A 390 -1.07 9.11 8.60
CA PHE A 390 -2.15 8.27 8.07
C PHE A 390 -3.01 7.67 9.19
N SER A 391 -2.51 7.61 10.44
CA SER A 391 -3.20 7.01 11.58
C SER A 391 -3.43 8.01 12.73
N LEU A 392 -2.50 8.93 12.96
CA LEU A 392 -2.58 9.90 14.07
C LEU A 392 -3.89 10.69 14.15
N PRO A 393 -4.53 11.10 13.02
CA PRO A 393 -5.80 11.83 13.08
C PRO A 393 -6.97 11.04 13.67
N THR A 394 -6.86 9.71 13.82
CA THR A 394 -7.88 8.89 14.49
C THR A 394 -7.77 8.89 16.03
N LYS A 395 -6.75 9.55 16.61
CA LYS A 395 -6.48 9.60 18.07
C LYS A 395 -6.48 8.19 18.70
N PHE A 396 -6.96 8.06 19.95
CA PHE A 396 -7.28 6.79 20.61
C PHE A 396 -8.55 6.20 19.99
N ALA A 397 -8.38 5.51 18.87
CA ALA A 397 -9.50 5.01 18.07
C ALA A 397 -10.32 3.95 18.83
N GLY A 398 -11.62 3.98 18.59
CA GLY A 398 -12.62 3.11 19.19
C GLY A 398 -13.99 3.78 19.12
N TYR A 399 -15.02 3.10 18.63
CA TYR A 399 -16.40 3.58 18.75
C TYR A 399 -17.42 2.45 18.81
N VAL A 400 -18.59 2.74 19.39
CA VAL A 400 -19.80 1.94 19.38
C VAL A 400 -20.93 2.76 18.78
N ILE A 401 -21.79 2.12 17.99
CA ILE A 401 -22.98 2.72 17.41
C ILE A 401 -24.20 2.29 18.22
N LEU A 402 -24.97 3.26 18.68
CA LEU A 402 -26.17 3.06 19.47
C LEU A 402 -27.43 3.40 18.65
N PRO A 403 -28.55 2.70 18.88
CA PRO A 403 -29.82 2.99 18.23
C PRO A 403 -30.29 4.43 18.46
N ALA A 404 -31.13 4.93 17.54
CA ALA A 404 -31.77 6.23 17.71
C ALA A 404 -32.63 6.26 18.99
N GLY A 405 -32.50 7.33 19.76
CA GLY A 405 -33.22 7.50 21.03
C GLY A 405 -32.54 6.91 22.27
N SER A 406 -31.34 6.32 22.14
CA SER A 406 -30.53 5.94 23.31
C SER A 406 -30.18 7.16 24.18
N ALA A 407 -30.37 7.04 25.49
CA ALA A 407 -30.03 8.07 26.46
C ALA A 407 -28.56 7.92 26.91
N VAL A 408 -27.64 8.51 26.15
CA VAL A 408 -26.21 8.59 26.52
C VAL A 408 -25.79 10.05 26.50
N ALA A 409 -25.24 10.53 27.61
CA ALA A 409 -24.73 11.88 27.78
C ALA A 409 -23.21 11.85 27.93
N GLY A 410 -22.51 12.65 27.14
CA GLY A 410 -21.05 12.76 27.17
C GLY A 410 -20.56 13.72 26.09
N ASN A 411 -19.41 14.34 26.33
CA ASN A 411 -18.84 15.33 25.39
C ASN A 411 -18.34 14.72 24.07
N GLU A 412 -18.22 13.39 24.00
CA GLU A 412 -17.70 12.67 22.83
C GLU A 412 -18.78 11.87 22.07
N VAL A 413 -20.06 12.08 22.39
CA VAL A 413 -21.18 11.45 21.67
C VAL A 413 -21.53 12.27 20.43
N VAL A 414 -21.47 11.65 19.25
CA VAL A 414 -21.81 12.29 17.98
C VAL A 414 -23.09 11.69 17.42
N LYS A 415 -24.07 12.53 17.06
CA LYS A 415 -25.34 12.12 16.48
C LYS A 415 -25.29 12.12 14.95
N MET A 416 -25.65 10.99 14.33
CA MET A 416 -25.84 10.86 12.88
C MET A 416 -27.16 11.49 12.43
N LEU A 417 -27.28 11.80 11.14
CA LEU A 417 -28.50 12.35 10.53
C LEU A 417 -29.70 11.39 10.63
N ASP A 418 -29.46 10.08 10.65
CA ASP A 418 -30.50 9.05 10.86
C ASP A 418 -30.93 8.89 12.33
N GLY A 419 -30.32 9.66 13.24
CA GLY A 419 -30.63 9.67 14.66
C GLY A 419 -29.82 8.69 15.52
N ARG A 420 -29.02 7.78 14.92
CA ARG A 420 -28.09 6.93 15.66
C ARG A 420 -27.02 7.77 16.37
N LEU A 421 -26.48 7.23 17.47
CA LEU A 421 -25.42 7.87 18.23
C LEU A 421 -24.13 7.07 18.10
N VAL A 422 -23.00 7.76 18.02
CA VAL A 422 -21.67 7.15 17.99
C VAL A 422 -20.89 7.68 19.17
N THR A 423 -20.36 6.77 20.01
CA THR A 423 -19.60 7.12 21.21
C THR A 423 -18.31 6.27 21.28
N PRO A 424 -17.19 6.82 21.78
CA PRO A 424 -15.98 6.04 22.02
C PRO A 424 -16.09 5.10 23.24
N ASP A 425 -17.10 5.29 24.10
CA ASP A 425 -17.25 4.58 25.36
C ASP A 425 -17.25 3.05 25.20
N GLY A 426 -16.35 2.39 25.93
CA GLY A 426 -16.20 0.93 25.94
C GLY A 426 -15.40 0.34 24.76
N ALA A 427 -15.21 1.09 23.66
CA ALA A 427 -14.46 0.62 22.49
C ALA A 427 -13.06 1.25 22.38
N ALA A 428 -12.85 2.48 22.83
CA ALA A 428 -11.50 3.06 22.85
C ALA A 428 -10.65 2.44 23.98
N PRO A 429 -9.35 2.16 23.77
CA PRO A 429 -8.54 2.43 22.58
C PRO A 429 -8.45 1.23 21.60
N TRP A 430 -9.35 0.23 21.70
CA TRP A 430 -9.25 -1.01 20.93
C TRP A 430 -9.40 -0.83 19.41
N GLY A 431 -10.02 0.27 18.95
CA GLY A 431 -10.10 0.62 17.53
C GLY A 431 -8.72 0.91 16.92
N MET A 432 -7.71 1.19 17.73
CA MET A 432 -6.33 1.38 17.26
C MET A 432 -5.76 0.11 16.59
N LEU A 433 -6.27 -1.08 16.93
CA LEU A 433 -5.90 -2.34 16.26
C LEU A 433 -6.27 -2.33 14.77
N PHE A 434 -7.17 -1.46 14.33
CA PHE A 434 -7.55 -1.30 12.93
C PHE A 434 -6.84 -0.10 12.31
N THR A 435 -6.91 1.07 12.97
CA THR A 435 -6.41 2.32 12.38
C THR A 435 -4.87 2.43 12.41
N TYR A 436 -4.20 1.86 13.42
CA TYR A 436 -2.74 1.86 13.54
C TYR A 436 -2.08 0.57 13.03
N PHE A 437 -2.86 -0.43 12.61
CA PHE A 437 -2.31 -1.65 12.02
C PHE A 437 -1.44 -1.34 10.79
N TYR A 438 -1.88 -0.39 9.96
CA TYR A 438 -1.05 0.14 8.86
C TYR A 438 0.32 0.62 9.35
N SER A 439 0.37 1.49 10.37
CA SER A 439 1.63 2.06 10.87
C SER A 439 2.55 0.98 11.47
N ALA A 440 1.98 0.01 12.19
CA ALA A 440 2.73 -1.13 12.73
C ALA A 440 3.28 -2.03 11.62
N TRP A 441 2.44 -2.37 10.64
CA TRP A 441 2.84 -3.17 9.49
C TRP A 441 3.89 -2.45 8.63
N PHE A 442 3.74 -1.14 8.41
CA PHE A 442 4.69 -0.35 7.62
C PHE A 442 6.07 -0.28 8.31
N GLY A 443 6.09 -0.12 9.64
CA GLY A 443 7.34 -0.22 10.41
C GLY A 443 8.02 -1.59 10.25
N PHE A 444 7.24 -2.67 10.33
CA PHE A 444 7.75 -4.03 10.07
C PHE A 444 8.28 -4.19 8.63
N LEU A 445 7.56 -3.67 7.64
CA LEU A 445 7.96 -3.69 6.23
C LEU A 445 9.29 -2.97 6.04
N LEU A 446 9.48 -1.78 6.62
CA LEU A 446 10.72 -1.02 6.51
C LEU A 446 11.91 -1.74 7.14
N ILE A 447 11.71 -2.39 8.30
CA ILE A 447 12.75 -3.21 8.93
C ILE A 447 13.09 -4.41 8.05
N HIS A 448 12.09 -5.10 7.49
CA HIS A 448 12.31 -6.22 6.58
C HIS A 448 13.06 -5.77 5.31
N ARG A 449 12.63 -4.66 4.72
CA ARG A 449 13.24 -4.06 3.52
C ARG A 449 14.68 -3.63 3.76
N GLU A 450 14.97 -3.02 4.90
CA GLU A 450 16.34 -2.67 5.30
C GLU A 450 17.24 -3.90 5.36
N ARG A 451 16.78 -4.99 5.98
CA ARG A 451 17.59 -6.22 6.08
C ARG A 451 17.89 -6.83 4.71
N ARG A 452 16.93 -6.78 3.79
CA ARG A 452 17.14 -7.25 2.40
C ARG A 452 18.13 -6.36 1.65
N ASP A 453 18.00 -5.04 1.77
CA ASP A 453 18.92 -4.10 1.12
C ASP A 453 20.33 -4.18 1.71
N ASP A 454 20.46 -4.40 3.03
CA ASP A 454 21.74 -4.70 3.68
C ASP A 454 22.34 -5.97 3.07
N ALA A 455 21.62 -7.10 3.04
CA ALA A 455 22.10 -8.34 2.45
C ALA A 455 22.53 -8.17 0.98
N ALA A 456 21.74 -7.46 0.17
CA ALA A 456 22.09 -7.15 -1.21
C ALA A 456 23.35 -6.27 -1.31
N CYS A 457 23.52 -5.29 -0.41
CA CYS A 457 24.72 -4.47 -0.34
C CYS A 457 25.96 -5.26 0.11
N ILE A 458 25.83 -6.23 1.03
CA ILE A 458 26.91 -7.17 1.38
C ILE A 458 27.33 -7.97 0.15
N GLU A 459 26.38 -8.60 -0.57
CA GLU A 459 26.69 -9.38 -1.79
C GLU A 459 27.38 -8.49 -2.84
N LYS A 460 26.94 -7.22 -2.93
CA LYS A 460 27.41 -6.28 -3.94
C LYS A 460 28.80 -5.70 -3.65
N TYR A 461 29.09 -5.33 -2.41
CA TYR A 461 30.28 -4.54 -2.05
C TYR A 461 31.24 -5.28 -1.11
N GLY A 462 30.83 -6.39 -0.49
CA GLY A 462 31.67 -7.19 0.39
C GLY A 462 32.29 -6.37 1.54
N LYS A 463 33.62 -6.45 1.68
CA LYS A 463 34.37 -5.79 2.76
C LYS A 463 34.18 -4.27 2.82
N ASP A 464 33.95 -3.62 1.68
CA ASP A 464 33.72 -2.16 1.64
C ASP A 464 32.39 -1.80 2.32
N TRP A 465 31.40 -2.70 2.28
CA TRP A 465 30.16 -2.53 3.04
C TRP A 465 30.34 -2.82 4.54
N ASP A 466 31.18 -3.79 4.91
CA ASP A 466 31.51 -4.00 6.32
C ASP A 466 32.21 -2.76 6.92
N GLU A 467 33.12 -2.12 6.17
CA GLU A 467 33.69 -0.84 6.56
C GLU A 467 32.62 0.25 6.69
N TYR A 468 31.67 0.30 5.73
CA TYR A 468 30.55 1.24 5.78
C TYR A 468 29.70 1.05 7.05
N LYS A 469 29.35 -0.19 7.39
CA LYS A 469 28.60 -0.52 8.62
C LYS A 469 29.35 -0.13 9.90
N ASN A 470 30.68 -0.23 9.90
CA ASN A 470 31.49 0.18 11.04
C ASN A 470 31.50 1.70 11.25
N LYS A 471 31.47 2.47 10.15
CA LYS A 471 31.37 3.94 10.17
C LYS A 471 29.96 4.41 10.48
N VAL A 472 28.95 3.82 9.84
CA VAL A 472 27.54 4.18 9.96
C VAL A 472 26.78 3.02 10.62
N ARG A 473 26.79 3.03 11.96
CA ARG A 473 26.31 1.91 12.77
C ARG A 473 24.80 1.73 12.70
N TYR A 474 24.06 2.83 12.79
CA TYR A 474 22.60 2.84 12.82
C TYR A 474 22.00 2.47 11.46
N ARG A 475 20.96 1.65 11.50
CA ARG A 475 20.24 1.16 10.31
C ARG A 475 19.21 2.17 9.86
N ILE A 476 18.25 2.53 10.71
CA ILE A 476 17.12 3.41 10.36
C ILE A 476 17.04 4.59 11.33
N LEU A 477 16.98 4.34 12.63
CA LEU A 477 16.75 5.35 13.66
C LEU A 477 18.07 5.62 14.42
N PRO A 478 18.71 6.79 14.19
CA PRO A 478 19.95 7.13 14.85
C PRO A 478 19.81 7.09 16.38
N GLY A 479 20.78 6.45 17.05
CA GLY A 479 20.78 6.27 18.51
C GLY A 479 19.99 5.06 19.02
N VAL A 480 19.17 4.40 18.17
CA VAL A 480 18.26 3.32 18.60
C VAL A 480 18.46 2.03 17.81
N TYR A 481 18.35 2.09 16.48
CA TYR A 481 18.41 0.93 15.56
C TYR A 481 19.14 1.28 14.28
#